data_AF-A0A7R9AJ99-F1
#
_entry.id   AF-A0A7R9AJ99-F1
#
_cell.length_a   1.000
_cell.length_b   1.000
_cell.length_c   1.000
_cell.angle_alpha   90.00
_cell.angle_beta   90.00
_cell.angle_gamma   90.00
#
_symmetry.space_group_name_H-M   'P 1'
#
loop_
_entity.id
_entity.type
_entity.pdbx_description
1 polymer ?
#
loop_
_entity_poly.entity_id
_entity_poly.type
_entity_poly.pdbx_seq_one_letter_code
_entity_poly.pdbx_strand_id
1 'polypeptide(L)'
;MLASIGEAHSAYNTVKLLHQNGLPARFVDLTGWKQEQSLPVDQMIEQHFKPLDPSKELLIVTGYTHCEEQLMRTFDRGYSEMTFAKIAALTNAREAVIHKEFHLSSADPKL
;
A
#
# COMPACT_ATOMS: atom_id res chain seq x y z
N MET A 1 14.14 5.57 -0.58
CA MET A 1 14.06 5.66 0.89
C MET A 1 13.55 7.01 1.42
N LEU A 2 13.85 8.18 0.85
CA LEU A 2 13.31 9.43 1.43
C LEU A 2 11.77 9.50 1.34
N ALA A 3 11.20 9.14 0.19
CA ALA A 3 9.74 9.10 0.00
C ALA A 3 9.04 8.08 0.91
N SER A 4 9.69 6.95 1.22
CA SER A 4 9.10 5.87 2.02
C SER A 4 8.87 6.26 3.49
N ILE A 5 9.63 7.23 4.02
CA ILE A 5 9.45 7.74 5.39
C ILE A 5 8.11 8.47 5.52
N GLY A 6 7.74 9.30 4.52
CA GLY A 6 6.48 10.04 4.53
C GLY A 6 5.27 9.11 4.53
N GLU A 7 5.33 8.04 3.74
CA GLU A 7 4.28 7.04 3.68
C GLU A 7 4.17 6.20 4.95
N ALA A 8 5.30 5.73 5.49
CA ALA A 8 5.31 5.01 6.77
C ALA A 8 4.73 5.87 7.90
N HIS A 9 5.10 7.16 7.96
CA HIS A 9 4.55 8.09 8.94
C HIS A 9 3.04 8.31 8.77
N SER A 10 2.57 8.51 7.53
CA SER A 10 1.14 8.67 7.23
C SER A 10 0.32 7.43 7.62
N ALA A 11 0.78 6.25 7.23
CA ALA A 11 0.14 4.98 7.53
C ALA A 11 0.11 4.70 9.04
N TYR A 12 1.22 4.91 9.75
CA TYR A 12 1.30 4.74 11.20
C TYR A 12 0.33 5.66 11.95
N ASN A 13 0.27 6.94 11.58
CA ASN A 13 -0.64 7.90 12.21
C ASN A 13 -2.11 7.57 11.93
N THR A 14 -2.42 7.07 10.72
CA THR A 14 -3.77 6.61 10.37
C THR A 14 -4.20 5.45 11.26
N VAL A 15 -3.35 4.45 11.46
CA VAL A 15 -3.63 3.33 12.37
C VAL A 15 -3.85 3.81 13.80
N LYS A 16 -3.02 4.73 14.28
CA LYS A 16 -3.19 5.32 15.62
C LYS A 16 -4.52 6.05 15.76
N LEU A 17 -4.94 6.81 14.74
CA LEU A 17 -6.25 7.48 14.73
C LEU A 17 -7.40 6.47 14.76
N LEU A 18 -7.31 5.39 13.98
CA LEU A 18 -8.32 4.31 13.97
C LEU A 18 -8.45 3.66 15.35
N HIS A 19 -7.32 3.35 16.01
CA HIS A 19 -7.32 2.82 17.38
C HIS A 19 -7.95 3.78 18.38
N GLN A 20 -7.68 5.09 18.28
CA GLN A 20 -8.31 6.11 19.14
C GLN A 20 -9.83 6.16 18.96
N ASN A 21 -10.34 5.76 17.80
CA ASN A 21 -11.78 5.65 17.52
C ASN A 21 -12.34 4.23 17.79
N GLY A 22 -11.57 3.34 18.42
CA GLY A 22 -12.00 1.99 18.76
C GLY A 22 -12.09 1.03 17.57
N LEU A 23 -11.50 1.37 16.42
CA LEU A 23 -11.49 0.52 15.23
C LEU A 23 -10.25 -0.37 15.20
N PRO A 24 -10.39 -1.69 14.98
CA PRO A 24 -9.25 -2.58 14.83
C PRO A 24 -8.51 -2.27 13.52
N ALA A 25 -7.24 -1.91 13.62
CA ALA A 25 -6.40 -1.56 12.48
C ALA A 25 -4.96 -2.07 12.67
N ARG A 26 -4.28 -2.34 11.56
CA ARG A 26 -2.91 -2.84 11.53
C ARG A 26 -2.06 -2.00 10.61
N PHE A 27 -0.91 -1.58 11.10
CA PHE A 27 0.13 -1.01 10.24
C PHE A 27 0.91 -2.13 9.56
N VAL A 28 0.99 -2.09 8.23
CA VAL A 28 1.74 -3.04 7.40
C VAL A 28 2.84 -2.27 6.66
N ASP A 29 4.08 -2.46 7.10
CA ASP A 29 5.25 -1.75 6.57
C ASP A 29 5.91 -2.56 5.46
N LEU A 30 5.71 -2.14 4.20
CA LEU A 30 6.38 -2.74 3.04
C LEU A 30 7.67 -2.00 2.66
N THR A 31 8.09 -0.98 3.43
CA THR A 31 9.27 -0.17 3.09
C THR A 31 10.59 -0.94 3.17
N GLY A 32 10.60 -2.13 3.78
CA GLY A 32 11.74 -3.04 3.84
C GLY A 32 12.96 -2.46 4.56
N TRP A 33 12.78 -1.46 5.43
CA TRP A 33 13.91 -0.74 6.05
C TRP A 33 14.82 -1.62 6.93
N LYS A 34 14.29 -2.74 7.45
CA LYS A 34 15.01 -3.76 8.22
C LYS A 34 15.42 -4.98 7.41
N GLN A 35 15.17 -4.98 6.11
CA GLN A 35 15.31 -6.17 5.30
C GLN A 35 16.71 -6.24 4.69
N GLU A 36 17.43 -7.32 5.00
CA GLU A 36 18.80 -7.52 4.53
C GLU A 36 18.86 -7.88 3.05
N GLN A 37 17.82 -8.55 2.54
CA GLN A 37 17.71 -8.99 1.15
C GLN A 37 16.42 -8.46 0.54
N SER A 38 16.56 -7.94 -0.67
CA SER A 38 15.42 -7.54 -1.48
C SER A 38 14.69 -8.80 -1.97
N LEU A 39 13.38 -8.86 -1.81
CA LEU A 39 12.54 -9.94 -2.35
C LEU A 39 11.73 -9.42 -3.55
N PRO A 40 11.21 -10.30 -4.41
CA PRO A 40 10.19 -9.92 -5.38
C PRO A 40 8.98 -9.29 -4.70
N VAL A 41 8.33 -8.32 -5.36
CA VAL A 41 7.20 -7.57 -4.79
C VAL A 41 6.05 -8.49 -4.32
N ASP A 42 5.78 -9.57 -5.04
CA ASP A 42 4.70 -10.49 -4.70
C ASP A 42 5.02 -11.24 -3.40
N GLN A 43 6.27 -11.71 -3.26
CA GLN A 43 6.73 -12.39 -2.04
C GLN A 43 6.75 -11.45 -0.85
N MET A 44 7.13 -10.18 -1.05
CA MET A 44 7.07 -9.15 -0.04
C MET A 44 5.65 -9.00 0.52
N ILE A 45 4.67 -8.86 -0.37
CA ILE A 45 3.26 -8.72 0.01
C ILE A 45 2.77 -9.99 0.71
N GLU A 46 2.98 -11.16 0.12
CA GLU A 46 2.54 -12.44 0.69
C GLU A 46 3.10 -12.68 2.10
N GLN A 47 4.39 -12.43 2.34
CA GLN A 47 5.01 -12.63 3.65
C GLN A 47 4.39 -11.73 4.72
N HIS A 48 4.13 -10.46 4.39
CA HIS A 48 3.55 -9.50 5.34
C HIS A 48 2.06 -9.75 5.57
N PHE A 49 1.34 -10.26 4.57
CA PHE A 49 -0.10 -10.53 4.67
C PHE A 49 -0.44 -11.90 5.26
N LYS A 50 0.45 -12.90 5.13
CA LYS A 50 0.23 -14.27 5.61
C LYS A 50 -0.22 -14.38 7.07
N PRO A 51 0.32 -13.63 8.05
CA PRO A 51 -0.13 -13.71 9.44
C PRO A 51 -1.37 -12.85 9.74
N LEU A 52 -1.92 -12.12 8.76
CA LEU A 52 -2.96 -11.12 8.94
C LEU A 52 -4.32 -11.63 8.46
N ASP A 53 -5.39 -11.11 9.05
CA ASP A 53 -6.77 -11.43 8.68
C ASP A 53 -7.55 -10.13 8.38
N PRO A 54 -7.69 -9.75 7.10
CA PRO A 54 -8.43 -8.55 6.70
C PRO A 54 -9.90 -8.55 7.09
N SER A 55 -10.48 -9.69 7.51
CA SER A 55 -11.87 -9.75 8.00
C SER A 55 -12.02 -9.25 9.44
N LYS A 56 -10.91 -9.12 10.19
CA LYS A 56 -10.90 -8.74 11.61
C LYS A 56 -10.33 -7.35 11.88
N GLU A 57 -9.46 -6.86 11.00
CA GLU A 57 -8.78 -5.58 11.17
C GLU A 57 -8.55 -4.87 9.83
N LEU A 58 -8.60 -3.54 9.84
CA LEU A 58 -8.27 -2.73 8.68
C LEU A 58 -6.76 -2.64 8.49
N LEU A 59 -6.26 -3.18 7.39
CA LEU A 59 -4.83 -3.14 7.06
C LEU A 59 -4.49 -1.80 6.39
N ILE A 60 -3.62 -1.01 7.02
CA ILE A 60 -3.07 0.22 6.48
C ILE A 60 -1.63 -0.04 6.04
N VAL A 61 -1.42 -0.03 4.72
CA VAL A 61 -0.20 -0.52 4.08
C VAL A 61 0.55 0.65 3.44
N THR A 62 1.89 0.65 3.50
CA THR A 62 2.69 1.63 2.75
C THR A 62 2.60 1.36 1.24
N GLY A 63 2.51 2.42 0.42
CA GLY A 63 2.46 2.29 -1.04
C GLY A 63 3.83 2.01 -1.65
N TYR A 64 4.90 2.53 -1.05
CA TYR A 64 6.27 2.18 -1.37
C TYR A 64 6.58 0.79 -0.84
N THR A 65 7.07 -0.07 -1.73
CA THR A 65 7.57 -1.40 -1.40
C THR A 65 9.05 -1.48 -1.78
N HIS A 66 9.89 -1.93 -0.85
CA HIS A 66 11.28 -2.25 -1.17
C HIS A 66 11.36 -3.68 -1.69
N CYS A 67 11.63 -3.81 -2.99
CA CYS A 67 11.68 -5.09 -3.68
C CYS A 67 12.69 -5.08 -4.83
N GLU A 68 13.00 -6.26 -5.36
CA GLU A 68 14.05 -6.46 -6.37
C GLU A 68 13.79 -5.65 -7.64
N GLU A 69 12.51 -5.49 -7.99
CA GLU A 69 12.04 -4.79 -9.18
C GLU A 69 12.18 -3.26 -9.08
N GLN A 70 12.62 -2.74 -7.93
CA GLN A 70 12.85 -1.32 -7.67
C GLN A 70 11.67 -0.46 -8.16
N LEU A 71 10.46 -0.66 -7.63
CA LEU A 71 9.22 -0.06 -8.16
C LEU A 71 9.30 1.44 -8.43
N MET A 72 9.97 2.23 -7.58
CA MET A 72 10.17 3.67 -7.84
C MET A 72 10.98 3.94 -9.11
N ARG A 73 12.01 3.13 -9.41
CA ARG A 73 12.81 3.29 -10.62
C ARG A 73 12.04 2.88 -11.87
N THR A 74 11.16 1.88 -11.73
CA THR A 74 10.43 1.27 -12.85
C THR A 74 9.13 2.02 -13.17
N PHE A 75 8.43 2.56 -12.16
CA PHE A 75 7.10 3.17 -12.29
C PHE A 75 7.02 4.65 -11.89
N ASP A 76 8.15 5.26 -11.49
CA ASP A 76 8.29 6.66 -11.09
C ASP A 76 7.20 7.15 -10.12
N ARG A 77 6.12 7.81 -10.60
CA ARG A 77 5.04 8.33 -9.74
C ARG A 77 3.90 7.33 -9.46
N GLY A 78 3.85 6.21 -10.16
CA GLY A 78 2.74 5.24 -10.08
C GLY A 78 3.01 4.01 -9.21
N TYR A 79 4.08 4.01 -8.40
CA TYR A 79 4.44 2.83 -7.62
C TYR A 79 3.40 2.49 -6.54
N SER A 80 2.73 3.49 -5.96
CA SER A 80 1.70 3.26 -4.94
C SER A 80 0.49 2.55 -5.55
N GLU A 81 0.03 2.97 -6.73
CA GLU A 81 -1.01 2.26 -7.49
C GLU A 81 -0.58 0.84 -7.87
N MET A 82 0.69 0.62 -8.22
CA MET A 82 1.20 -0.71 -8.53
C MET A 82 1.17 -1.64 -7.30
N THR A 83 1.66 -1.18 -6.15
CA THR A 83 1.58 -1.93 -4.88
C THR A 83 0.13 -2.25 -4.52
N PHE A 84 -0.78 -1.28 -4.66
CA PHE A 84 -2.21 -1.47 -4.41
C PHE A 84 -2.82 -2.53 -5.35
N ALA A 85 -2.55 -2.45 -6.66
CA ALA A 85 -3.04 -3.41 -7.63
C ALA A 85 -2.52 -4.83 -7.36
N LYS A 86 -1.25 -4.95 -6.99
CA LYS A 86 -0.60 -6.20 -6.59
C LYS A 86 -1.25 -6.83 -5.36
N ILE A 87 -1.48 -6.03 -4.31
CA ILE A 87 -2.19 -6.49 -3.10
C ILE A 87 -3.59 -6.98 -3.46
N ALA A 88 -4.34 -6.22 -4.25
CA ALA A 88 -5.69 -6.62 -4.67
C ALA A 88 -5.69 -7.94 -5.43
N ALA A 89 -4.76 -8.13 -6.37
CA ALA A 89 -4.62 -9.38 -7.12
C ALA A 89 -4.23 -10.56 -6.23
N LEU A 90 -3.21 -10.42 -5.38
CA LEU A 90 -2.69 -11.49 -4.51
C LEU A 90 -3.68 -11.90 -3.41
N THR A 91 -4.49 -10.96 -2.94
CA THR A 91 -5.55 -11.23 -1.95
C THR A 91 -6.86 -11.69 -2.57
N ASN A 92 -6.94 -11.80 -3.90
CA ASN A 92 -8.17 -12.08 -4.65
C ASN A 92 -9.32 -11.14 -4.27
N ALA A 93 -9.01 -9.86 -4.08
CA ALA A 93 -10.01 -8.85 -3.77
C ALA A 93 -11.05 -8.79 -4.89
N ARG A 94 -12.32 -8.74 -4.50
CA ARG A 94 -13.43 -8.59 -5.47
C ARG A 94 -13.36 -7.29 -6.24
N GLU A 95 -12.86 -6.24 -5.60
CA GLU A 95 -12.79 -4.89 -6.15
C GLU A 95 -11.58 -4.15 -5.58
N ALA A 96 -10.99 -3.27 -6.39
CA ALA A 96 -9.93 -2.37 -6.00
C ALA A 96 -10.34 -0.93 -6.36
N VAL A 97 -10.62 -0.11 -5.34
CA VAL A 97 -11.09 1.26 -5.50
C VAL A 97 -9.94 2.25 -5.31
N ILE A 98 -9.69 3.07 -6.34
CA ILE A 98 -8.74 4.18 -6.25
C ILE A 98 -9.51 5.48 -6.07
N HIS A 99 -9.33 6.12 -4.92
CA HIS A 99 -9.91 7.44 -4.66
C HIS A 99 -9.10 8.53 -5.39
N LYS A 100 -9.76 9.23 -6.32
CA LYS A 100 -9.20 10.37 -7.05
C LYS A 100 -10.02 11.62 -6.75
N GLU A 101 -9.42 12.78 -6.98
CA GLU A 101 -10.07 14.09 -6.81
C GLU A 101 -11.13 14.38 -7.89
N PHE A 102 -11.09 13.65 -9.01
CA PHE A 102 -12.03 13.75 -10.13
C PHE A 102 -12.77 12.45 -10.36
N HIS A 103 -14.02 12.57 -10.81
CA HIS A 103 -14.78 11.43 -11.33
C HIS A 103 -14.41 11.16 -12.79
N LEU A 104 -14.62 9.91 -13.22
CA LEU A 104 -14.50 9.56 -14.63
C LEU A 104 -15.46 10.41 -15.47
N SER A 105 -14.92 11.04 -16.50
CA SER A 105 -15.64 11.88 -17.45
C SER A 105 -15.29 11.43 -18.87
N SER A 106 -16.19 11.66 -19.83
CA SER A 106 -15.96 11.32 -21.24
C SER A 106 -14.83 12.14 -21.88
N ALA A 107 -14.54 13.32 -21.31
CA ALA A 107 -13.45 14.21 -21.68
C ALA A 107 -12.98 15.01 -20.45
N ASP A 108 -11.88 15.75 -20.58
CA ASP A 108 -11.45 16.71 -19.54
C ASP A 108 -12.57 17.73 -19.30
N PRO A 109 -13.19 17.81 -18.10
CA PRO A 109 -14.27 18.74 -17.81
C PRO A 109 -13.87 20.22 -17.91
N LYS A 110 -12.57 20.53 -17.95
CA LYS A 110 -12.04 21.90 -17.99
C LYS A 110 -11.64 22.37 -19.39
N LEU A 111 -11.76 21.52 -20.42
CA LEU A 111 -11.53 21.86 -21.83
C LEU A 111 -12.87 22.00 -22.56
#